data_AF-A0AAX3UGZ9-F1
#
_entry.id   AF-A0AAX3UGZ9-F1
#
_cell.length_a   1.000
_cell.length_b   1.000
_cell.length_c   1.000
_cell.angle_alpha   90.00
_cell.angle_beta   90.00
_cell.angle_gamma   90.00
#
_symmetry.space_group_name_H-M   'P 1'
#
loop_
_entity.id
_entity.type
_entity.pdbx_description
1 polymer ?
#
loop_
_entity_poly.entity_id
_entity_poly.type
_entity_poly.pdbx_seq_one_letter_code
_entity_poly.pdbx_strand_id
1 'polypeptide(L)'
;MQAHSFSYDYNDVQSELLSVINNWVSSSKELQLLVDDYLLTVNYRSVIENDLVNYTQGIESYFRNERLTLRDKINKFIEELPESYRELLSEHVGNTDDWIGKLVSTRVFLTHGDRENMAVSNPYKLVQMTKIFGFMVRIFILQKLGITIDKPKILNKFKNVLTTHYY
;
A
#
# COMPACT_ATOMS: atom_id res chain seq x y z
N MET A 1 -23.58 5.86 -0.60
CA MET A 1 -23.22 5.08 -1.80
C MET A 1 -22.02 5.77 -2.43
N GLN A 2 -20.79 5.30 -2.16
CA GLN A 2 -19.59 5.80 -2.82
C GLN A 2 -18.96 4.64 -3.59
N ALA A 3 -18.97 4.75 -4.91
CA ALA A 3 -18.22 3.88 -5.77
C ALA A 3 -16.73 4.17 -5.55
N HIS A 4 -16.04 3.32 -4.80
CA HIS A 4 -14.58 3.26 -4.80
C HIS A 4 -14.11 2.63 -6.12
N SER A 5 -14.36 3.26 -7.27
CA SER A 5 -13.79 2.80 -8.53
C SER A 5 -12.54 3.59 -8.85
N PHE A 6 -11.41 3.12 -8.33
CA PHE A 6 -10.14 3.31 -9.04
C PHE A 6 -10.18 2.37 -10.24
N SER A 7 -10.92 2.76 -11.27
CA SER A 7 -10.88 2.15 -12.58
C SER A 7 -9.65 2.74 -13.25
N TYR A 8 -8.62 1.94 -13.48
CA TYR A 8 -8.02 2.03 -14.81
C TYR A 8 -9.16 1.73 -15.76
N ASP A 9 -9.47 2.66 -16.65
CA ASP A 9 -10.33 2.28 -17.75
C ASP A 9 -9.53 1.30 -18.59
N TYR A 10 -10.19 0.32 -19.22
CA TYR A 10 -9.51 -0.66 -20.06
C TYR A 10 -8.53 0.02 -21.03
N ASN A 11 -8.92 1.17 -21.59
CA ASN A 11 -8.10 1.99 -22.49
C ASN A 11 -6.78 2.47 -21.87
N ASP A 12 -6.72 2.68 -20.55
CA ASP A 12 -5.51 3.15 -19.86
C ASP A 12 -4.42 2.06 -19.76
N VAL A 13 -4.81 0.79 -19.84
CA VAL A 13 -3.93 -0.39 -19.66
C VAL A 13 -3.98 -1.37 -20.82
N GLN A 14 -4.80 -1.09 -21.85
CA GLN A 14 -5.04 -2.00 -22.97
C GLN A 14 -3.73 -2.42 -23.64
N SER A 15 -2.83 -1.47 -23.88
CA SER A 15 -1.52 -1.73 -24.49
C SER A 15 -0.61 -2.59 -23.60
N GLU A 16 -0.88 -2.64 -22.30
CA GLU A 16 -0.09 -3.34 -21.29
C GLU A 16 -0.75 -4.65 -20.85
N LEU A 17 -1.99 -4.94 -21.27
CA LEU A 17 -2.78 -6.07 -20.78
C LEU A 17 -2.09 -7.42 -20.98
N LEU A 18 -1.50 -7.65 -22.16
CA LEU A 18 -0.76 -8.89 -22.42
C LEU A 18 0.47 -9.02 -21.49
N SER A 19 1.16 -7.90 -21.23
CA SER A 19 2.27 -7.87 -20.27
C SER A 19 1.77 -8.22 -18.86
N VAL A 20 0.67 -7.63 -18.43
CA VAL A 20 0.05 -7.90 -17.12
C VAL A 20 -0.31 -9.37 -16.96
N ILE A 21 -0.96 -9.98 -17.97
CA ILE A 21 -1.34 -11.39 -17.93
C ILE A 21 -0.08 -12.27 -17.85
N ASN A 22 0.92 -12.00 -18.70
CA ASN A 22 2.15 -12.79 -18.72
C ASN A 22 2.92 -12.67 -17.40
N ASN A 23 3.05 -11.46 -16.85
CA ASN A 23 3.72 -11.20 -15.58
C ASN A 23 2.95 -11.81 -14.40
N TRP A 24 1.62 -11.82 -14.44
CA TRP A 24 0.82 -12.50 -13.43
C TRP A 24 1.01 -14.01 -13.45
N VAL A 25 0.90 -14.65 -14.62
CA VAL A 25 1.04 -16.12 -14.76
C VAL A 25 2.44 -16.59 -14.37
N SER A 26 3.46 -15.77 -14.64
CA SER A 26 4.86 -16.05 -14.29
C SER A 26 5.29 -15.50 -12.92
N SER A 27 4.37 -14.89 -12.17
CA SER A 27 4.70 -14.24 -10.90
C SER A 27 5.18 -15.22 -9.83
N SER A 28 6.03 -14.73 -8.93
CA SER A 28 6.44 -15.49 -7.74
C SER A 28 5.25 -15.75 -6.82
N LYS A 29 5.34 -16.80 -6.00
CA LYS A 29 4.31 -17.09 -5.00
C LYS A 29 4.16 -15.94 -4.01
N GLU A 30 5.25 -15.25 -3.71
CA GLU A 30 5.31 -14.07 -2.85
C GLU A 30 4.49 -12.91 -3.42
N LEU A 31 4.58 -12.63 -4.73
CA LEU A 31 3.76 -11.61 -5.38
C LEU A 31 2.28 -11.98 -5.37
N GLN A 32 1.95 -13.26 -5.60
CA GLN A 32 0.57 -13.73 -5.54
C GLN A 32 -0.04 -13.56 -4.14
N LEU A 33 0.71 -13.90 -3.08
CA LEU A 33 0.24 -13.71 -1.70
C LEU A 33 0.00 -12.23 -1.37
N LEU A 34 0.88 -11.33 -1.81
CA LEU A 34 0.68 -9.89 -1.66
C LEU A 34 -0.62 -9.43 -2.36
N VAL A 35 -0.86 -9.93 -3.58
CA VAL A 35 -2.08 -9.62 -4.33
C VAL A 35 -3.32 -10.18 -3.63
N ASP A 36 -3.27 -11.40 -3.11
CA ASP A 36 -4.38 -12.02 -2.37
C ASP A 36 -4.74 -11.20 -1.11
N ASP A 37 -3.76 -10.84 -0.29
CA ASP A 37 -3.96 -10.01 0.92
C ASP A 37 -4.53 -8.62 0.56
N TYR A 38 -4.02 -8.02 -0.52
CA TYR A 38 -4.53 -6.76 -1.04
C TYR A 38 -5.98 -6.88 -1.55
N LEU A 39 -6.31 -7.93 -2.29
CA LEU A 39 -7.67 -8.19 -2.81
C LEU A 39 -8.67 -8.48 -1.70
N LEU A 40 -8.28 -9.22 -0.66
CA LEU A 40 -9.08 -9.38 0.56
C LEU A 40 -9.43 -8.02 1.18
N THR A 41 -8.48 -7.09 1.17
CA THR A 41 -8.70 -5.76 1.75
C THR A 41 -9.65 -4.90 0.94
N VAL A 42 -9.54 -4.91 -0.40
CA VAL A 42 -10.36 -4.03 -1.24
C VAL A 42 -11.73 -4.59 -1.58
N ASN A 43 -11.91 -5.92 -1.55
CA ASN A 43 -13.17 -6.56 -1.92
C ASN A 43 -14.12 -6.75 -0.74
N TYR A 44 -13.62 -6.79 0.49
CA TYR A 44 -14.44 -6.95 1.69
C TYR A 44 -14.53 -5.64 2.46
N ARG A 45 -15.73 -5.27 2.90
CA ARG A 45 -15.90 -4.13 3.81
C ARG A 45 -15.34 -4.50 5.18
N SER A 46 -14.11 -4.09 5.40
CA SER A 46 -13.38 -4.29 6.65
C SER A 46 -13.25 -2.97 7.42
N VAL A 47 -13.01 -3.04 8.72
CA VAL A 47 -12.65 -1.84 9.51
C VAL A 47 -11.22 -1.43 9.18
N ILE A 48 -10.88 -0.15 9.32
CA ILE A 48 -9.61 0.39 8.84
C ILE A 48 -8.38 -0.27 9.50
N GLU A 49 -8.54 -0.75 10.73
CA GLU A 49 -7.55 -1.51 11.47
C GLU A 49 -7.20 -2.81 10.72
N ASN A 50 -8.21 -3.51 10.20
CA ASN A 50 -8.01 -4.73 9.43
C ASN A 50 -7.37 -4.43 8.07
N ASP A 51 -7.72 -3.30 7.43
CA ASP A 51 -7.03 -2.86 6.21
C ASP A 51 -5.52 -2.72 6.46
N LEU A 52 -5.13 -2.06 7.56
CA LEU A 52 -3.73 -1.87 7.92
C LEU A 52 -3.02 -3.21 8.20
N VAL A 53 -3.66 -4.11 8.95
CA VAL A 53 -3.13 -5.44 9.26
C VAL A 53 -2.90 -6.23 7.96
N ASN A 54 -3.87 -6.25 7.06
CA ASN A 54 -3.75 -6.99 5.81
C ASN A 54 -2.66 -6.43 4.90
N TYR A 55 -2.55 -5.10 4.75
CA TYR A 55 -1.50 -4.51 3.94
C TYR A 55 -0.11 -4.81 4.49
N THR A 56 0.07 -4.70 5.81
CA THR A 56 1.37 -5.01 6.45
C THR A 56 1.70 -6.50 6.34
N GLN A 57 0.72 -7.39 6.55
CA GLN A 57 0.88 -8.83 6.36
C GLN A 57 1.26 -9.18 4.91
N GLY A 58 0.64 -8.53 3.92
CA GLY A 58 0.99 -8.71 2.51
C GLY A 58 2.45 -8.38 2.22
N ILE A 59 2.97 -7.28 2.79
CA ILE A 59 4.40 -6.91 2.69
C ILE A 59 5.30 -7.93 3.40
N GLU A 60 4.89 -8.44 4.57
CA GLU A 60 5.64 -9.50 5.27
C GLU A 60 5.74 -10.78 4.44
N SER A 61 4.62 -11.18 3.81
CA SER A 61 4.50 -12.32 2.92
C SER A 61 5.34 -12.16 1.66
N TYR A 62 5.34 -10.97 1.05
CA TYR A 62 6.12 -10.69 -0.15
C TYR A 62 7.63 -10.85 0.10
N PHE A 63 8.13 -10.31 1.22
CA PHE A 63 9.54 -10.42 1.60
C PHE A 63 9.82 -11.56 2.58
N ARG A 64 8.99 -12.63 2.61
CA ARG A 64 9.11 -13.72 3.60
C ARG A 64 10.43 -14.49 3.54
N ASN A 65 11.04 -14.55 2.36
CA ASN A 65 12.31 -15.26 2.15
C ASN A 65 13.51 -14.42 2.60
N GLU A 66 13.29 -13.15 2.97
CA GLU A 66 14.30 -12.25 3.49
C GLU A 66 14.20 -12.19 5.02
N ARG A 67 15.34 -12.40 5.69
CA ARG A 67 15.44 -12.33 7.16
C ARG A 67 15.48 -10.87 7.63
N LEU A 68 14.38 -10.18 7.42
CA LEU A 68 14.20 -8.75 7.71
C LEU A 68 13.06 -8.53 8.70
N THR A 69 13.14 -7.48 9.51
CA THR A 69 12.01 -7.06 10.36
C THR A 69 10.89 -6.46 9.52
N LEU A 70 9.67 -6.35 10.05
CA LEU A 70 8.57 -5.66 9.36
C LEU A 70 8.96 -4.22 8.95
N ARG A 71 9.70 -3.51 9.80
CA ARG A 71 10.18 -2.15 9.49
C ARG A 71 11.07 -2.16 8.26
N ASP A 72 12.06 -3.06 8.22
CA ASP A 72 13.00 -3.15 7.10
C ASP A 72 12.31 -3.57 5.80
N LYS A 73 11.32 -4.46 5.89
CA LYS A 73 10.49 -4.86 4.73
C LYS A 73 9.67 -3.69 4.20
N ILE A 74 9.08 -2.86 5.07
CA ILE A 74 8.36 -1.65 4.66
C ILE A 74 9.31 -0.62 4.05
N ASN A 75 10.50 -0.42 4.63
CA ASN A 75 11.53 0.46 4.07
C ASN A 75 11.90 0.03 2.64
N LYS A 76 12.25 -1.26 2.47
CA LYS A 76 12.57 -1.82 1.16
C LYS A 76 11.42 -1.71 0.15
N PHE A 77 10.20 -1.99 0.60
CA PHE A 77 8.98 -1.79 -0.19
C PHE A 77 8.87 -0.35 -0.70
N ILE A 78 9.10 0.65 0.17
CA ILE A 78 9.05 2.06 -0.21
C ILE A 78 10.17 2.41 -1.17
N GLU A 79 11.41 1.94 -0.93
CA GLU A 79 12.57 2.16 -1.81
C GLU A 79 12.36 1.62 -3.23
N GLU A 80 11.60 0.52 -3.37
CA GLU A 80 11.24 -0.07 -4.66
C GLU A 80 10.08 0.65 -5.39
N LEU A 81 9.46 1.68 -4.80
CA LEU A 81 8.49 2.54 -5.49
C LEU A 81 9.23 3.56 -6.39
N PRO A 82 8.61 4.04 -7.48
CA PRO A 82 9.20 5.10 -8.28
C PRO A 82 9.46 6.35 -7.45
N GLU A 83 10.52 7.06 -7.82
CA GLU A 83 10.98 8.27 -7.13
C GLU A 83 9.86 9.30 -6.95
N SER A 84 9.03 9.51 -7.98
CA SER A 84 7.87 10.40 -7.96
C SER A 84 6.91 10.12 -6.79
N TYR A 85 6.68 8.86 -6.43
CA TYR A 85 5.82 8.47 -5.32
C TYR A 85 6.53 8.61 -3.96
N ARG A 86 7.84 8.32 -3.91
CA ARG A 86 8.66 8.47 -2.71
C ARG A 86 8.78 9.94 -2.31
N GLU A 87 9.01 10.82 -3.28
CA GLU A 87 9.07 12.29 -3.08
C GLU A 87 7.73 12.80 -2.53
N LEU A 88 6.62 12.51 -3.21
CA LEU A 88 5.28 12.92 -2.77
C LEU A 88 4.92 12.39 -1.37
N LEU A 89 5.32 11.17 -1.05
CA LEU A 89 5.15 10.63 0.30
C LEU A 89 5.93 11.48 1.31
N SER A 90 7.23 11.69 1.07
CA SER A 90 8.11 12.42 1.99
C SER A 90 7.66 13.87 2.20
N GLU A 91 7.20 14.56 1.15
CA GLU A 91 6.63 15.90 1.24
C GLU A 91 5.39 15.94 2.16
N HIS A 92 4.55 14.90 2.09
CA HIS A 92 3.30 14.85 2.85
C HIS A 92 3.50 14.39 4.30
N VAL A 93 4.31 13.37 4.54
CA VAL A 93 4.50 12.77 5.88
C VAL A 93 5.65 13.39 6.66
N GLY A 94 6.51 14.17 5.99
CA GLY A 94 7.73 14.72 6.56
C GLY A 94 8.79 13.64 6.74
N ASN A 95 9.01 13.21 7.99
CA ASN A 95 9.95 12.13 8.27
C ASN A 95 9.32 10.76 7.98
N THR A 96 9.69 10.18 6.83
CA THR A 96 9.22 8.85 6.40
C THR A 96 9.57 7.75 7.41
N ASP A 97 10.73 7.80 8.07
CA ASP A 97 11.14 6.77 9.03
C ASP A 97 10.28 6.80 10.31
N ASP A 98 9.90 8.00 10.77
CA ASP A 98 8.93 8.15 11.87
C ASP A 98 7.54 7.66 11.47
N TRP A 99 7.13 7.93 10.22
CA TRP A 99 5.85 7.49 9.69
C TRP A 99 5.77 5.96 9.59
N ILE A 100 6.85 5.30 9.12
CA ILE A 100 6.98 3.84 9.14
C ILE A 100 6.97 3.31 10.58
N GLY A 101 7.64 4.00 11.51
CA GLY A 101 7.61 3.64 12.93
C GLY A 101 6.19 3.61 13.51
N LYS A 102 5.34 4.57 13.12
CA LYS A 102 3.93 4.61 13.50
C LYS A 102 3.13 3.49 12.86
N LEU A 103 3.34 3.18 11.58
CA LEU A 103 2.71 2.02 10.92
C LEU A 103 3.01 0.72 11.67
N VAL A 104 4.30 0.45 11.93
CA VAL A 104 4.74 -0.78 12.60
C VAL A 104 4.19 -0.86 14.03
N SER A 105 4.28 0.23 14.79
CA SER A 105 3.80 0.25 16.18
C SER A 105 2.29 0.08 16.26
N THR A 106 1.54 0.69 15.33
CA THR A 106 0.09 0.53 15.24
C THR A 106 -0.28 -0.91 14.86
N ARG A 107 0.41 -1.53 13.89
CA ARG A 107 0.20 -2.95 13.56
C ARG A 107 0.43 -3.85 14.77
N VAL A 108 1.53 -3.65 15.50
CA VAL A 108 1.86 -4.44 16.71
C VAL A 108 0.75 -4.29 17.76
N PHE A 109 0.27 -3.07 17.99
CA PHE A 109 -0.84 -2.81 18.90
C PHE A 109 -2.12 -3.54 18.49
N LEU A 110 -2.51 -3.44 17.21
CA LEU A 110 -3.73 -4.10 16.70
C LEU A 110 -3.68 -5.63 16.77
N THR A 111 -2.47 -6.22 16.74
CA THR A 111 -2.29 -7.68 16.70
C THR A 111 -2.01 -8.30 18.06
N HIS A 112 -1.36 -7.57 18.95
CA HIS A 112 -0.88 -8.10 20.24
C HIS A 112 -1.34 -7.29 21.46
N GLY A 113 -1.97 -6.12 21.27
CA GLY A 113 -2.32 -5.20 22.36
C GLY A 113 -1.13 -4.42 22.94
N ASP A 114 0.07 -4.59 22.38
CA ASP A 114 1.30 -3.98 22.87
C ASP A 114 1.57 -2.60 22.25
N ARG A 115 2.37 -1.76 22.92
CA ARG A 115 2.82 -0.43 22.41
C ARG A 115 1.71 0.58 22.14
N GLU A 116 0.62 0.54 22.90
CA GLU A 116 -0.50 1.48 22.81
C GLU A 116 -0.07 2.95 22.72
N ASN A 117 0.89 3.37 23.57
CA ASN A 117 1.40 4.74 23.62
C ASN A 117 2.16 5.19 22.35
N MET A 118 2.57 4.25 21.49
CA MET A 118 3.28 4.50 20.22
C MET A 118 2.38 4.30 19.00
N ALA A 119 1.17 3.78 19.18
CA ALA A 119 0.20 3.53 18.12
C ALA A 119 -0.56 4.81 17.75
N VAL A 120 -1.08 4.85 16.52
CA VAL A 120 -1.97 5.93 16.08
C VAL A 120 -3.35 5.71 16.69
N SER A 121 -3.64 6.42 17.79
CA SER A 121 -4.93 6.34 18.49
C SER A 121 -6.04 7.21 17.89
N ASN A 122 -5.69 8.23 17.10
CA ASN A 122 -6.68 9.07 16.42
C ASN A 122 -7.24 8.34 15.18
N PRO A 123 -8.55 8.04 15.12
CA PRO A 123 -9.14 7.26 14.03
C PRO A 123 -8.96 7.90 12.65
N TYR A 124 -9.05 9.22 12.56
CA TYR A 124 -8.89 9.94 11.29
C TYR A 124 -7.47 9.87 10.76
N LYS A 125 -6.47 9.99 11.66
CA LYS A 125 -5.06 9.79 11.30
C LYS A 125 -4.80 8.35 10.88
N LEU A 126 -5.44 7.38 11.53
CA LEU A 126 -5.34 5.97 11.16
C LEU A 126 -5.92 5.72 9.75
N VAL A 127 -7.09 6.29 9.45
CA VAL A 127 -7.69 6.24 8.11
C VAL A 127 -6.76 6.84 7.07
N GLN A 128 -6.27 8.06 7.29
CA GLN A 128 -5.39 8.71 6.33
C GLN A 128 -4.12 7.89 6.09
N MET A 129 -3.43 7.48 7.17
CA MET A 129 -2.21 6.67 7.10
C MET A 129 -2.44 5.36 6.35
N THR A 130 -3.52 4.65 6.66
CA THR A 130 -3.85 3.35 6.06
C THR A 130 -4.23 3.47 4.60
N LYS A 131 -4.98 4.52 4.20
CA LYS A 131 -5.33 4.75 2.80
C LYS A 131 -4.12 5.16 1.96
N ILE A 132 -3.19 5.96 2.50
CA ILE A 132 -1.91 6.26 1.85
C ILE A 132 -1.11 4.97 1.66
N PHE A 133 -0.96 4.17 2.71
CA PHE A 133 -0.21 2.91 2.65
C PHE A 133 -0.83 1.91 1.65
N GLY A 134 -2.15 1.71 1.70
CA GLY A 134 -2.86 0.85 0.75
C GLY A 134 -2.75 1.31 -0.69
N PHE A 135 -2.70 2.63 -0.94
CA PHE A 135 -2.44 3.15 -2.28
C PHE A 135 -1.03 2.81 -2.75
N MET A 136 -0.02 2.95 -1.89
CA MET A 136 1.35 2.57 -2.24
C MET A 136 1.48 1.07 -2.51
N VAL A 137 0.80 0.22 -1.72
CA VAL A 137 0.76 -1.24 -1.97
C VAL A 137 0.18 -1.54 -3.34
N ARG A 138 -0.91 -0.85 -3.71
CA ARG A 138 -1.49 -0.94 -5.06
C ARG A 138 -0.48 -0.55 -6.13
N ILE A 139 0.19 0.59 -6.00
CA ILE A 139 1.18 1.06 -6.97
C ILE A 139 2.31 0.05 -7.13
N PHE A 140 2.80 -0.50 -6.02
CA PHE A 140 3.81 -1.55 -6.01
C PHE A 140 3.36 -2.81 -6.75
N ILE A 141 2.13 -3.29 -6.51
CA ILE A 141 1.58 -4.45 -7.23
C ILE A 141 1.54 -4.16 -8.74
N LEU A 142 0.99 -3.01 -9.14
CA LEU A 142 0.80 -2.67 -10.55
C LEU A 142 2.14 -2.56 -11.30
N GLN A 143 3.18 -1.99 -10.70
CA GLN A 143 4.51 -1.98 -11.33
C GLN A 143 5.09 -3.39 -11.47
N LYS A 144 4.91 -4.28 -10.49
CA LYS A 144 5.40 -5.67 -10.58
C LYS A 144 4.66 -6.47 -11.63
N LEU A 145 3.41 -6.10 -11.93
CA LEU A 145 2.64 -6.63 -13.04
C LEU A 145 2.98 -5.97 -14.38
N GLY A 146 3.91 -5.00 -14.42
CA GLY A 146 4.39 -4.38 -15.65
C GLY A 146 3.49 -3.26 -16.17
N ILE A 147 2.69 -2.64 -15.31
CA ILE A 147 1.94 -1.43 -15.65
C ILE A 147 2.82 -0.21 -15.40
N THR A 148 2.87 0.69 -16.38
CA THR A 148 3.53 1.99 -16.27
C THR A 148 2.74 2.87 -15.31
N ILE A 149 3.31 3.13 -14.13
CA ILE A 149 2.65 3.85 -13.03
C ILE A 149 2.95 5.36 -12.97
N ASP A 150 4.00 5.85 -13.64
CA ASP A 150 4.32 7.30 -13.71
C ASP A 150 3.45 8.08 -14.72
N LYS A 151 2.19 7.67 -14.88
CA LYS A 151 1.22 8.40 -15.69
C LYS A 151 0.65 9.57 -14.88
N PRO A 152 0.49 10.79 -15.44
CA PRO A 152 -0.06 11.95 -14.72
C PRO A 152 -1.41 11.68 -14.04
N LYS A 153 -2.28 10.88 -14.68
CA LYS A 153 -3.58 10.46 -14.12
C LYS A 153 -3.43 9.72 -12.78
N ILE A 154 -2.41 8.88 -12.63
CA ILE A 154 -2.18 8.06 -11.43
C ILE A 154 -1.54 8.93 -10.34
N LEU A 155 -0.51 9.70 -10.70
CA LEU A 155 0.15 10.64 -9.77
C LEU A 155 -0.83 11.65 -9.18
N ASN A 156 -1.72 12.23 -9.99
CA ASN A 156 -2.76 13.15 -9.49
C ASN A 156 -3.72 12.47 -8.52
N LYS A 157 -4.05 11.19 -8.73
CA LYS A 157 -4.87 10.44 -7.77
C LYS A 157 -4.11 10.19 -6.47
N PHE A 158 -2.80 9.90 -6.52
CA PHE A 158 -2.01 9.76 -5.30
C PHE A 158 -2.00 11.08 -4.51
N LYS A 159 -1.76 12.21 -5.18
CA LYS A 159 -1.87 13.55 -4.57
C LYS A 159 -3.21 13.77 -3.88
N ASN A 160 -4.32 13.36 -4.52
CA ASN A 160 -5.65 13.46 -3.91
C ASN A 160 -5.79 12.58 -2.66
N VAL A 161 -5.23 11.37 -2.66
CA VAL A 161 -5.25 10.49 -1.47
C VAL A 161 -4.46 11.11 -0.32
N LEU A 162 -3.31 11.73 -0.60
CA LEU A 162 -2.51 12.44 0.40
C LEU A 162 -3.32 13.60 1.03
N THR A 163 -3.97 14.42 0.21
CA THR A 163 -4.66 15.64 0.64
C THR A 163 -6.10 15.42 1.13
N THR A 164 -6.66 14.22 0.96
CA THR A 164 -8.02 13.93 1.45
C THR A 164 -8.06 13.97 2.96
N HIS A 165 -8.91 14.84 3.51
CA HIS A 165 -9.19 14.90 4.93
C HIS A 165 -10.39 14.01 5.25
N TYR A 166 -10.16 13.05 6.15
CA TYR A 166 -11.19 12.19 6.69
C TYR A 166 -11.68 12.85 7.99
N TYR A 167 -12.92 13.34 7.99
CA TYR A 167 -13.61 13.97 9.12
C TYR A 167 -14.70 13.06 9.68
#